data_AF-M3TC33-F1
#
_entry.id   AF-M3TC33-F1
#
_cell.length_a   1.000
_cell.length_b   1.000
_cell.length_c   1.000
_cell.angle_alpha   90.00
_cell.angle_beta   90.00
_cell.angle_gamma   90.00
#
_symmetry.space_group_name_H-M   'P 1'
#
loop_
_entity.id
_entity.type
_entity.pdbx_description
1 polymer ?
#
loop_
_entity_poly.entity_id
_entity_poly.type
_entity_poly.pdbx_seq_one_letter_code
_entity_poly.pdbx_strand_id
1 'polypeptide(L)'
;MSTEAELKTLLAQVMNRLETVTARLEKLEGNTTNSTKSSTSNSTCECGDVPKAVQAFKELIEEYLKPQVEAAQGFDEILGKCMNDFLNVAEQVSGLIEVAAKSQKPTQEEFQKMIQPISEKMMAVGEYKDKNFKSPYINYLSAIGEAVPVFGWICVEKTPAPYVADLIPGSEFYTNKVLVATKGKEQNKYDWALNFIKFLKEMVVYIKQYHTTGLTWNPKGGVASAQAAPVAPKVETPKEEPKPVVKQQQPNPAGLFAELNKGTAISGGLKHVTADMKTKNMKPEDKLNQ
;
A
#
# COMPACT_ATOMS: atom_id res chain seq x y z
N MET A 1 -12.02 -43.31 -14.77
CA MET A 1 -12.30 -43.41 -13.32
C MET A 1 -11.68 -42.29 -12.46
N SER A 2 -10.76 -41.44 -12.97
CA SER A 2 -10.14 -40.36 -12.15
C SER A 2 -10.98 -39.08 -12.02
N THR A 3 -11.74 -38.71 -13.05
CA THR A 3 -12.42 -37.40 -13.13
C THR A 3 -13.61 -37.25 -12.17
N GLU A 4 -14.31 -38.34 -11.86
CA GLU A 4 -15.46 -38.31 -10.96
C GLU A 4 -15.04 -38.15 -9.48
N ALA A 5 -13.91 -38.74 -9.10
CA ALA A 5 -13.37 -38.61 -7.75
C ALA A 5 -12.81 -37.20 -7.49
N GLU A 6 -12.15 -36.61 -8.48
CA GLU A 6 -11.67 -35.22 -8.44
C GLU A 6 -12.84 -34.22 -8.35
N LEU A 7 -13.91 -34.46 -9.12
CA LEU A 7 -15.12 -33.62 -9.08
C LEU A 7 -15.82 -33.70 -7.71
N LYS A 8 -15.92 -34.89 -7.12
CA LYS A 8 -16.47 -35.07 -5.76
C LYS A 8 -15.62 -34.37 -4.68
N THR A 9 -14.30 -34.40 -4.84
CA THR A 9 -13.37 -33.71 -3.93
C THR A 9 -13.53 -32.19 -4.02
N LEU A 10 -13.61 -31.64 -5.23
CA LEU A 10 -13.85 -30.21 -5.44
C LEU A 10 -15.22 -29.77 -4.91
N LEU A 11 -16.26 -30.58 -5.11
CA LEU A 11 -17.60 -30.29 -4.59
C LEU A 11 -17.61 -30.28 -3.05
N ALA A 12 -16.91 -31.23 -2.42
CA ALA A 12 -16.77 -31.28 -0.97
C ALA A 12 -15.97 -30.09 -0.41
N GLN A 13 -14.93 -29.64 -1.12
CA GLN A 13 -14.16 -28.44 -0.75
C GLN A 13 -15.01 -27.18 -0.85
N VAL A 14 -15.85 -27.05 -1.88
CA VAL A 14 -16.76 -25.90 -2.03
C VAL A 14 -17.83 -25.93 -0.93
N MET A 15 -18.42 -27.09 -0.63
CA MET A 15 -19.41 -27.20 0.46
C MET A 15 -18.80 -26.86 1.83
N ASN A 16 -17.61 -27.37 2.16
CA ASN A 16 -16.93 -27.03 3.42
C ASN A 16 -16.65 -25.52 3.53
N ARG A 17 -16.29 -24.86 2.41
CA ARG A 17 -16.08 -23.41 2.41
C ARG A 17 -17.40 -22.65 2.59
N LEU A 18 -18.50 -23.11 1.97
CA LEU A 18 -19.82 -22.53 2.17
C LEU A 18 -20.31 -22.70 3.60
N GLU A 19 -20.18 -23.88 4.20
CA GLU A 19 -20.51 -24.13 5.60
C GLU A 19 -19.67 -23.27 6.55
N THR A 20 -18.38 -23.08 6.24
CA THR A 20 -17.50 -22.19 7.02
C THR A 20 -17.92 -20.72 6.91
N VAL A 21 -18.34 -20.28 5.72
CA VAL A 21 -18.84 -18.91 5.50
C VAL A 21 -20.18 -18.70 6.20
N THR A 22 -21.09 -19.68 6.14
CA THR A 22 -22.38 -19.65 6.85
C THR A 22 -22.18 -19.65 8.36
N ALA A 23 -21.32 -20.50 8.91
CA ALA A 23 -21.01 -20.51 10.35
C ALA A 23 -20.39 -19.19 10.84
N ARG A 24 -19.59 -18.52 9.99
CA ARG A 24 -19.07 -17.18 10.29
C ARG A 24 -20.15 -16.11 10.23
N LEU A 25 -21.10 -16.20 9.30
CA LEU A 25 -22.26 -15.31 9.20
C LEU A 25 -23.22 -15.49 10.37
N GLU A 26 -23.54 -16.72 10.76
CA GLU A 26 -24.39 -17.00 11.93
C GLU A 26 -23.75 -16.52 13.24
N LYS A 27 -22.41 -16.60 13.36
CA LYS A 27 -21.68 -16.04 14.50
C LYS A 27 -21.69 -14.51 14.53
N LEU A 28 -21.83 -13.86 13.37
CA LEU A 28 -21.99 -12.40 13.25
C LEU A 28 -23.44 -11.98 13.56
N GLU A 29 -24.43 -12.76 13.13
CA GLU A 29 -25.85 -12.50 13.39
C GLU A 29 -26.25 -12.79 14.85
N GLY A 30 -25.68 -13.83 15.46
CA GLY A 30 -25.89 -14.17 16.88
C GLY A 30 -25.34 -13.12 17.86
N ASN A 31 -24.43 -12.26 17.41
CA ASN A 31 -23.89 -11.16 18.23
C ASN A 31 -24.66 -9.84 18.06
N THR A 32 -25.62 -9.78 17.13
CA THR A 32 -26.37 -8.56 16.76
C THR A 32 -27.79 -8.50 17.36
N THR A 33 -28.29 -9.59 17.95
CA THR A 33 -29.71 -9.68 18.39
C THR A 33 -29.98 -9.41 19.86
N ASN A 34 -28.99 -9.02 20.68
CA ASN A 34 -29.22 -8.57 22.05
C ASN A 34 -29.09 -7.04 22.21
N SER A 35 -29.95 -6.29 21.52
CA SER A 35 -30.44 -4.98 22.00
C SER A 35 -31.56 -4.47 21.11
N THR A 36 -32.80 -4.64 21.56
CA THR A 36 -33.93 -3.85 21.07
C THR A 36 -34.55 -3.11 22.24
N LYS A 37 -34.27 -1.80 22.33
CA LYS A 37 -35.24 -0.70 22.54
C LYS A 37 -34.52 0.59 22.94
N SER A 38 -34.44 1.53 22.01
CA SER A 38 -34.98 2.90 22.18
C SER A 38 -34.48 3.78 21.04
N SER A 39 -35.41 4.25 20.22
CA SER A 39 -35.23 5.28 19.22
C SER A 39 -34.70 6.57 19.86
N THR A 40 -33.59 7.12 19.36
CA THR A 40 -33.38 8.57 19.15
C THR A 40 -32.18 8.73 18.22
N SER A 41 -32.36 9.52 17.18
CA SER A 41 -31.37 9.93 16.20
C SER A 41 -30.08 10.47 16.84
N ASN A 42 -28.97 9.78 16.62
CA ASN A 42 -27.65 10.39 16.47
C ASN A 42 -26.68 9.39 15.84
N SER A 43 -26.26 9.69 14.61
CA SER A 43 -25.12 9.04 13.97
C SER A 43 -23.89 9.23 14.84
N THR A 44 -23.58 8.21 15.63
CA THR A 44 -22.32 8.09 16.35
C THR A 44 -21.51 7.03 15.62
N CYS A 45 -20.43 7.50 15.01
CA CYS A 45 -19.37 6.68 14.44
C CYS A 45 -18.86 5.69 15.51
N GLU A 46 -19.16 4.42 15.31
CA GLU A 46 -18.70 3.34 16.18
C GLU A 46 -17.18 3.23 16.11
N CYS A 47 -16.52 3.74 17.15
CA CYS A 47 -15.11 3.52 17.48
C CYS A 47 -14.82 2.05 17.91
N GLY A 48 -15.72 1.10 17.61
CA GLY A 48 -15.70 -0.28 18.13
C GLY A 48 -14.89 -1.28 17.30
N ASP A 49 -14.57 -0.99 16.05
CA ASP A 49 -13.93 -1.94 15.11
C ASP A 49 -12.44 -1.70 14.85
N VAL A 50 -11.83 -0.78 15.58
CA VAL A 50 -10.44 -0.39 15.43
C VAL A 50 -9.44 -1.56 15.63
N PRO A 51 -9.61 -2.44 16.64
CA PRO A 51 -8.78 -3.65 16.75
C PRO A 51 -8.98 -4.63 15.60
N LYS A 52 -10.19 -4.69 15.01
CA LYS A 52 -10.50 -5.57 13.88
C LYS A 52 -9.84 -5.08 12.59
N ALA A 53 -9.74 -3.76 12.39
CA ALA A 53 -9.02 -3.19 11.25
C ALA A 53 -7.54 -3.61 11.26
N VAL A 54 -6.86 -3.44 12.39
CA VAL A 54 -5.46 -3.88 12.55
C VAL A 54 -5.31 -5.37 12.25
N GLN A 55 -6.18 -6.19 12.84
CA GLN A 55 -6.13 -7.64 12.67
C GLN A 55 -6.38 -8.06 11.22
N ALA A 56 -7.39 -7.49 10.56
CA ALA A 56 -7.72 -7.78 9.18
C ALA A 56 -6.57 -7.41 8.22
N PHE A 57 -5.87 -6.29 8.46
CA PHE A 57 -4.71 -5.95 7.62
C PHE A 57 -3.54 -6.90 7.81
N LYS A 58 -3.27 -7.34 9.06
CA LYS A 58 -2.28 -8.39 9.32
C LYS A 58 -2.63 -9.69 8.63
N GLU A 59 -3.90 -10.10 8.67
CA GLU A 59 -4.37 -11.29 7.97
C GLU A 59 -4.15 -11.18 6.45
N LEU A 60 -4.36 -10.01 5.84
CA LEU A 60 -4.02 -9.80 4.42
C LEU A 60 -2.52 -9.99 4.14
N ILE A 61 -1.66 -9.51 5.03
CA ILE A 61 -0.21 -9.68 4.91
C ILE A 61 0.18 -11.15 5.02
N GLU A 62 -0.35 -11.85 6.03
CA GLU A 62 -0.07 -13.28 6.29
C GLU A 62 -0.61 -14.18 5.16
N GLU A 63 -1.85 -13.96 4.72
CA GLU A 63 -2.51 -14.81 3.72
C GLU A 63 -1.92 -14.59 2.32
N TYR A 64 -1.60 -13.35 1.96
CA TYR A 64 -1.21 -13.03 0.59
C TYR A 64 0.25 -12.65 0.41
N LEU A 65 0.84 -11.81 1.26
CA LEU A 65 2.18 -11.27 0.95
C LEU A 65 3.30 -12.23 1.35
N LYS A 66 3.24 -12.87 2.52
CA LYS A 66 4.32 -13.77 2.96
C LYS A 66 4.54 -14.97 2.02
N PRO A 67 3.49 -15.70 1.57
CA PRO A 67 3.68 -16.77 0.60
C PRO A 67 4.26 -16.28 -0.74
N GLN A 68 3.97 -15.03 -1.13
CA GLN A 68 4.49 -14.43 -2.36
C GLN A 68 5.97 -14.08 -2.25
N VAL A 69 6.46 -13.72 -1.06
CA VAL A 69 7.90 -13.53 -0.79
C VAL A 69 8.64 -14.85 -0.95
N GLU A 70 8.14 -15.92 -0.34
CA GLU A 70 8.74 -17.26 -0.44
C GLU A 70 8.78 -17.75 -1.89
N ALA A 71 7.67 -17.60 -2.62
CA ALA A 71 7.60 -17.94 -4.03
C ALA A 71 8.59 -17.11 -4.88
N ALA A 72 8.62 -15.79 -4.67
CA ALA A 72 9.53 -14.87 -5.37
C ALA A 72 11.01 -15.24 -5.14
N GLN A 73 11.39 -15.54 -3.89
CA GLN A 73 12.74 -16.01 -3.53
C GLN A 73 13.10 -17.33 -4.21
N GLY A 74 12.13 -18.24 -4.36
CA GLY A 74 12.32 -19.48 -5.10
C GLY A 74 12.52 -19.29 -6.61
N PHE A 75 12.12 -18.15 -7.17
CA PHE A 75 12.29 -17.85 -8.60
C PHE A 75 13.62 -17.16 -8.89
N ASP A 76 13.96 -16.15 -8.09
CA ASP A 76 15.15 -15.30 -8.26
C ASP A 76 15.44 -14.50 -6.99
N GLU A 77 16.73 -14.33 -6.68
CA GLU A 77 17.17 -13.64 -5.46
C GLU A 77 16.75 -12.17 -5.43
N ILE A 78 16.89 -11.46 -6.56
CA ILE A 78 16.58 -10.03 -6.66
C ILE A 78 15.06 -9.82 -6.60
N LEU A 79 14.29 -10.68 -7.26
CA LEU A 79 12.83 -10.68 -7.17
C LEU A 79 12.36 -10.96 -5.74
N GLY A 80 12.96 -11.95 -5.07
CA GLY A 80 12.71 -12.25 -3.66
C GLY A 80 12.98 -11.05 -2.75
N LYS A 81 14.10 -10.35 -2.97
CA LYS A 81 14.45 -9.13 -2.22
C LYS A 81 13.46 -7.99 -2.49
N CYS A 82 13.05 -7.79 -3.75
CA CYS A 82 12.06 -6.80 -4.14
C CYS A 82 10.71 -7.04 -3.45
N MET A 83 10.23 -8.29 -3.48
CA MET A 83 8.98 -8.68 -2.84
C MET A 83 9.06 -8.56 -1.31
N ASN A 84 10.20 -8.90 -0.70
CA ASN A 84 10.42 -8.71 0.73
C ASN A 84 10.42 -7.22 1.13
N ASP A 85 11.01 -6.35 0.31
CA ASP A 85 10.94 -4.91 0.56
C ASP A 85 9.52 -4.35 0.40
N PHE A 86 8.72 -4.88 -0.52
CA PHE A 86 7.29 -4.58 -0.62
C PHE A 86 6.52 -5.03 0.64
N LEU A 87 6.79 -6.23 1.15
CA LEU A 87 6.26 -6.72 2.42
C LEU A 87 6.65 -5.80 3.59
N ASN A 88 7.91 -5.38 3.67
CA ASN A 88 8.38 -4.46 4.70
C ASN A 88 7.62 -3.12 4.69
N VAL A 89 7.24 -2.61 3.51
CA VAL A 89 6.38 -1.41 3.41
C VAL A 89 5.00 -1.71 3.98
N ALA A 90 4.40 -2.85 3.64
CA ALA A 90 3.11 -3.27 4.18
C ALA A 90 3.14 -3.39 5.71
N GLU A 91 4.21 -3.96 6.29
CA GLU A 91 4.38 -4.08 7.74
C GLU A 91 4.51 -2.71 8.43
N GLN A 92 5.20 -1.74 7.81
CA GLN A 92 5.25 -0.38 8.35
C GLN A 92 3.89 0.32 8.29
N VAL A 93 3.14 0.11 7.20
CA VAL A 93 1.75 0.58 7.11
C VAL A 93 0.89 -0.08 8.19
N SER A 94 1.06 -1.37 8.45
CA SER A 94 0.39 -2.08 9.54
C SER A 94 0.70 -1.45 10.91
N GLY A 95 1.97 -1.14 11.17
CA GLY A 95 2.40 -0.42 12.37
C GLY A 95 1.77 0.97 12.47
N LEU A 96 1.65 1.71 11.37
CA LEU A 96 0.97 3.01 11.36
C LEU A 96 -0.53 2.87 11.64
N ILE A 97 -1.20 1.86 11.09
CA ILE A 97 -2.62 1.55 11.38
C ILE A 97 -2.78 1.26 12.88
N GLU A 98 -1.85 0.52 13.50
CA GLU A 98 -1.85 0.30 14.96
C GLU A 98 -1.66 1.58 15.78
N VAL A 99 -0.78 2.48 15.33
CA VAL A 99 -0.59 3.78 15.99
C VAL A 99 -1.86 4.61 15.87
N ALA A 100 -2.45 4.68 14.67
CA ALA A 100 -3.68 5.42 14.42
C ALA A 100 -4.86 4.89 15.25
N ALA A 101 -4.93 3.56 15.40
CA ALA A 101 -5.90 2.87 16.24
C ALA A 101 -5.86 3.29 17.73
N LYS A 102 -4.70 3.72 18.22
CA LYS A 102 -4.48 4.05 19.64
C LYS A 102 -4.33 5.55 19.90
N SER A 103 -4.31 6.36 18.84
CA SER A 103 -3.90 7.75 18.92
C SER A 103 -4.85 8.69 18.21
N GLN A 104 -4.89 9.94 18.67
CA GLN A 104 -5.49 11.04 17.96
C GLN A 104 -4.70 11.33 16.69
N LYS A 105 -5.38 11.91 15.69
CA LYS A 105 -4.74 12.34 14.47
C LYS A 105 -3.65 13.37 14.80
N PRO A 106 -2.38 13.13 14.44
CA PRO A 106 -1.28 14.05 14.65
C PRO A 106 -1.47 15.34 13.85
N THR A 107 -0.64 16.34 14.13
CA THR A 107 -0.50 17.46 13.19
C THR A 107 0.03 16.99 11.83
N GLN A 108 -0.21 17.78 10.78
CA GLN A 108 0.29 17.45 9.45
C GLN A 108 1.82 17.27 9.44
N GLU A 109 2.56 18.09 10.18
CA GLU A 109 4.03 18.01 10.24
C GLU A 109 4.51 16.71 10.90
N GLU A 110 3.91 16.33 12.02
CA GLU A 110 4.22 15.07 12.71
C GLU A 110 3.83 13.86 11.86
N PHE A 111 2.68 13.92 11.17
CA PHE A 111 2.26 12.87 10.25
C PHE A 111 3.29 12.66 9.13
N GLN A 112 3.77 13.75 8.51
CA GLN A 112 4.80 13.69 7.47
C GLN A 112 6.09 13.05 7.98
N LYS A 113 6.51 13.38 9.22
CA LYS A 113 7.69 12.74 9.84
C LYS A 113 7.49 11.24 10.08
N MET A 114 6.28 10.82 10.45
CA MET A 114 5.97 9.40 10.66
C MET A 114 5.96 8.59 9.37
N ILE A 115 5.45 9.15 8.26
CA ILE A 115 5.35 8.42 6.99
C ILE A 115 6.62 8.51 6.13
N GLN A 116 7.56 9.43 6.43
CA GLN A 116 8.78 9.61 5.65
C GLN A 116 9.56 8.28 5.44
N PRO A 117 9.82 7.45 6.47
CA PRO A 117 10.51 6.17 6.27
C PRO A 117 9.73 5.21 5.35
N ILE A 118 8.40 5.26 5.39
CA ILE A 118 7.53 4.45 4.52
C ILE A 118 7.70 4.92 3.07
N SER A 119 7.63 6.22 2.83
CA SER A 119 7.82 6.81 1.50
C SER A 119 9.20 6.51 0.91
N GLU A 120 10.25 6.57 1.72
CA GLU A 120 11.62 6.21 1.31
C GLU A 120 11.72 4.74 0.87
N LYS A 121 11.11 3.83 1.63
CA LYS A 121 11.07 2.42 1.24
C LYS A 121 10.21 2.16 -0.01
N MET A 122 9.08 2.85 -0.15
CA MET A 122 8.25 2.75 -1.35
C MET A 122 9.03 3.12 -2.61
N MET A 123 9.80 4.21 -2.57
CA MET A 123 10.67 4.61 -3.69
C MET A 123 11.72 3.54 -3.98
N ALA A 124 12.40 3.03 -2.95
CA ALA A 124 13.42 2.00 -3.12
C ALA A 124 12.87 0.71 -3.77
N VAL A 125 11.63 0.32 -3.45
CA VAL A 125 10.92 -0.79 -4.11
C VAL A 125 10.65 -0.48 -5.59
N GLY A 126 10.20 0.74 -5.90
CA GLY A 126 9.95 1.17 -7.27
C GLY A 126 11.20 1.13 -8.16
N GLU A 127 12.38 1.39 -7.60
CA GLU A 127 13.65 1.42 -8.33
C GLU A 127 14.17 0.03 -8.75
N TYR A 128 13.62 -1.07 -8.23
CA TYR A 128 14.08 -2.40 -8.60
C TYR A 128 13.93 -2.67 -10.10
N LYS A 129 12.83 -2.23 -10.71
CA LYS A 129 12.59 -2.41 -12.15
C LYS A 129 13.62 -1.66 -12.99
N ASP A 130 14.02 -0.47 -12.56
CA ASP A 130 14.97 0.38 -13.28
C ASP A 130 16.40 -0.15 -13.14
N LYS A 131 16.79 -0.56 -11.92
CA LYS A 131 18.11 -1.14 -11.65
C LYS A 131 18.31 -2.52 -12.29
N ASN A 132 17.22 -3.25 -12.53
CA ASN A 132 17.26 -4.62 -13.03
C ASN A 132 16.48 -4.79 -14.35
N PHE A 133 16.46 -3.76 -15.20
CA PHE A 133 15.67 -3.74 -16.44
C PHE A 133 16.01 -4.88 -17.44
N LYS A 134 17.18 -5.49 -17.31
CA LYS A 134 17.62 -6.65 -18.12
C LYS A 134 17.26 -8.01 -17.51
N SER A 135 16.64 -8.02 -16.32
CA SER A 135 16.28 -9.26 -15.63
C SER A 135 15.24 -10.05 -16.44
N PRO A 136 15.34 -11.40 -16.51
CA PRO A 136 14.27 -12.23 -17.05
C PRO A 136 12.95 -12.09 -16.26
N TYR A 137 13.02 -11.59 -15.02
CA TYR A 137 11.88 -11.32 -14.15
C TYR A 137 11.39 -9.87 -14.21
N ILE A 138 11.76 -9.09 -15.23
CA ILE A 138 11.39 -7.67 -15.34
C ILE A 138 9.88 -7.41 -15.24
N ASN A 139 9.03 -8.29 -15.78
CA ASN A 139 7.57 -8.15 -15.63
C ASN A 139 7.12 -8.29 -14.16
N TYR A 140 7.76 -9.13 -13.35
CA TYR A 140 7.44 -9.26 -11.93
C TYR A 140 7.87 -8.01 -11.16
N LEU A 141 9.11 -7.57 -11.38
CA LEU A 141 9.64 -6.35 -10.76
C LEU A 141 8.82 -5.11 -11.16
N SER A 142 8.37 -5.05 -12.41
CA SER A 142 7.51 -3.97 -12.89
C SER A 142 6.13 -4.03 -12.25
N ALA A 143 5.52 -5.23 -12.13
CA ALA A 143 4.24 -5.39 -11.43
C ALA A 143 4.32 -4.91 -9.97
N ILE A 144 5.41 -5.24 -9.26
CA ILE A 144 5.64 -4.80 -7.88
C ILE A 144 5.88 -3.28 -7.84
N GLY A 145 6.68 -2.74 -8.76
CA GLY A 145 6.97 -1.30 -8.86
C GLY A 145 5.74 -0.45 -9.19
N GLU A 146 4.84 -0.91 -10.05
CA GLU A 146 3.56 -0.24 -10.30
C GLU A 146 2.57 -0.39 -9.14
N ALA A 147 2.69 -1.47 -8.36
CA ALA A 147 1.83 -1.71 -7.21
C ALA A 147 2.25 -0.91 -5.97
N VAL A 148 3.55 -0.63 -5.74
CA VAL A 148 3.99 -0.04 -4.47
C VAL A 148 3.30 1.29 -4.07
N PRO A 149 2.89 2.19 -4.99
CA PRO A 149 2.18 3.41 -4.62
C PRO A 149 0.84 3.16 -3.92
N VAL A 150 0.26 1.96 -4.01
CA VAL A 150 -1.00 1.64 -3.34
C VAL A 150 -0.96 1.89 -1.83
N PHE A 151 0.20 1.71 -1.18
CA PHE A 151 0.39 1.99 0.23
C PHE A 151 0.28 3.48 0.59
N GLY A 152 0.31 4.37 -0.40
CA GLY A 152 0.07 5.80 -0.25
C GLY A 152 -1.36 6.16 0.16
N TRP A 153 -2.29 5.20 0.15
CA TRP A 153 -3.69 5.41 0.57
C TRP A 153 -3.81 5.98 2.00
N ILE A 154 -2.82 5.72 2.87
CA ILE A 154 -2.75 6.26 4.24
C ILE A 154 -2.75 7.79 4.29
N CYS A 155 -2.37 8.44 3.19
CA CYS A 155 -2.37 9.90 3.03
C CYS A 155 -3.61 10.43 2.31
N VAL A 156 -4.50 9.56 1.83
CA VAL A 156 -5.65 9.94 1.00
C VAL A 156 -6.89 10.07 1.87
N GLU A 157 -7.49 11.24 1.83
CA GLU A 157 -8.76 11.51 2.50
C GLU A 157 -9.92 11.42 1.51
N LYS A 158 -11.11 11.08 2.01
CA LYS A 158 -12.39 10.95 1.28
C LYS A 158 -12.47 9.78 0.30
N THR A 159 -11.41 9.47 -0.45
CA THR A 159 -11.43 8.44 -1.51
C THR A 159 -10.19 7.53 -1.53
N PRO A 160 -9.75 6.93 -0.40
CA PRO A 160 -8.59 6.04 -0.39
C PRO A 160 -8.79 4.73 -1.17
N ALA A 161 -9.98 4.14 -1.14
CA ALA A 161 -10.26 2.91 -1.89
C ALA A 161 -10.26 3.12 -3.42
N PRO A 162 -10.93 4.16 -3.97
CA PRO A 162 -10.77 4.52 -5.38
C PRO A 162 -9.32 4.78 -5.78
N TYR A 163 -8.54 5.49 -4.96
CA TYR A 163 -7.11 5.72 -5.21
C TYR A 163 -6.34 4.40 -5.43
N VAL A 164 -6.53 3.42 -4.56
CA VAL A 164 -5.89 2.10 -4.73
C VAL A 164 -6.40 1.39 -5.98
N ALA A 165 -7.72 1.42 -6.22
CA ALA A 165 -8.32 0.75 -7.38
C ALA A 165 -7.77 1.29 -8.72
N ASP A 166 -7.49 2.59 -8.81
CA ASP A 166 -6.95 3.24 -10.02
C ASP A 166 -5.50 2.82 -10.32
N LEU A 167 -4.76 2.33 -9.33
CA LEU A 167 -3.37 1.88 -9.48
C LEU A 167 -3.26 0.40 -9.90
N ILE A 168 -4.26 -0.43 -9.56
CA ILE A 168 -4.27 -1.88 -9.86
C ILE A 168 -4.04 -2.18 -11.35
N PRO A 169 -4.65 -1.47 -12.32
CA PRO A 169 -4.44 -1.74 -13.74
C PRO A 169 -2.97 -1.67 -14.18
N GLY A 170 -2.15 -0.81 -13.54
CA GLY A 170 -0.71 -0.72 -13.82
C GLY A 170 0.02 -2.01 -13.49
N SER A 171 -0.30 -2.62 -12.35
CA SER A 171 0.24 -3.92 -11.96
C SER A 171 -0.35 -5.08 -12.79
N GLU A 172 -1.65 -5.02 -13.11
CA GLU A 172 -2.33 -6.00 -13.97
C GLU A 172 -1.68 -6.07 -15.36
N PHE A 173 -1.26 -4.94 -15.94
CA PHE A 173 -0.57 -4.93 -17.23
C PHE A 173 0.64 -5.86 -17.28
N TYR A 174 1.48 -5.86 -16.24
CA TYR A 174 2.68 -6.68 -16.19
C TYR A 174 2.39 -8.11 -15.70
N THR A 175 1.52 -8.29 -14.71
CA THR A 175 1.13 -9.64 -14.27
C THR A 175 0.38 -10.40 -15.36
N ASN A 176 -0.40 -9.75 -16.22
CA ASN A 176 -1.03 -10.39 -17.39
C ASN A 176 0.01 -10.99 -18.35
N LYS A 177 1.16 -10.32 -18.54
CA LYS A 177 2.27 -10.87 -19.33
C LYS A 177 2.86 -12.12 -18.68
N VAL A 178 3.00 -12.10 -17.35
CA VAL A 178 3.43 -13.28 -16.59
C VAL A 178 2.43 -14.43 -16.75
N LEU A 179 1.14 -14.16 -16.58
CA LEU A 179 0.08 -15.15 -16.72
C LEU A 179 0.11 -15.80 -18.11
N VAL A 180 0.23 -15.01 -19.17
CA VAL A 180 0.31 -15.52 -20.55
C VAL A 180 1.56 -16.38 -20.75
N ALA A 181 2.72 -15.95 -20.26
CA ALA A 181 3.98 -16.67 -20.45
C ALA A 181 4.04 -18.02 -19.70
N THR A 182 3.38 -18.10 -18.54
CA THR A 182 3.51 -19.21 -17.59
C THR A 182 2.35 -20.21 -17.65
N LYS A 183 1.23 -19.84 -18.28
CA LYS A 183 0.02 -20.67 -18.38
C LYS A 183 0.33 -22.07 -18.91
N GLY A 184 -0.02 -23.08 -18.12
CA GLY A 184 0.15 -24.50 -18.47
C GLY A 184 1.60 -25.00 -18.50
N LYS A 185 2.55 -24.20 -18.02
CA LYS A 185 4.00 -24.53 -18.03
C LYS A 185 4.64 -24.36 -16.65
N GLU A 186 4.39 -23.24 -16.00
CA GLU A 186 5.02 -22.84 -14.74
C GLU A 186 3.94 -22.40 -13.74
N GLN A 187 3.26 -23.37 -13.12
CA GLN A 187 2.08 -23.11 -12.29
C GLN A 187 2.39 -22.22 -11.08
N ASN A 188 3.55 -22.39 -10.43
CA ASN A 188 4.00 -21.55 -9.32
C ASN A 188 4.07 -20.06 -9.68
N LYS A 189 4.60 -19.74 -10.86
CA LYS A 189 4.72 -18.37 -11.38
C LYS A 189 3.38 -17.81 -11.83
N TYR A 190 2.52 -18.66 -12.39
CA TYR A 190 1.15 -18.31 -12.73
C TYR A 190 0.34 -17.94 -11.48
N ASP A 191 0.42 -18.77 -10.44
CA ASP A 191 -0.27 -18.56 -9.16
C ASP A 191 0.28 -17.34 -8.42
N TRP A 192 1.58 -17.06 -8.52
CA TRP A 192 2.16 -15.82 -8.01
C TRP A 192 1.46 -14.60 -8.60
N ALA A 193 1.36 -14.51 -9.93
CA ALA A 193 0.74 -13.37 -10.60
C ALA A 193 -0.74 -13.18 -10.23
N LEU A 194 -1.50 -14.29 -10.09
CA LEU A 194 -2.90 -14.23 -9.64
C LEU A 194 -3.04 -13.73 -8.20
N ASN A 195 -2.27 -14.32 -7.28
CA ASN A 195 -2.35 -14.01 -5.87
C ASN A 195 -1.86 -12.59 -5.56
N PHE A 196 -0.87 -12.09 -6.30
CA PHE A 196 -0.41 -10.71 -6.16
C PHE A 196 -1.51 -9.70 -6.50
N ILE A 197 -2.24 -9.89 -7.61
CA ILE A 197 -3.38 -9.02 -7.94
C ILE A 197 -4.54 -9.21 -6.95
N LYS A 198 -4.75 -10.43 -6.46
CA LYS A 198 -5.77 -10.70 -5.44
C LYS A 198 -5.52 -9.90 -4.16
N PHE A 199 -4.27 -9.85 -3.67
CA PHE A 199 -3.89 -8.98 -2.55
C PHE A 199 -4.31 -7.52 -2.76
N LEU A 200 -4.00 -6.95 -3.93
CA LEU A 200 -4.34 -5.55 -4.22
C LEU A 200 -5.85 -5.31 -4.19
N LYS A 201 -6.64 -6.25 -4.72
CA LYS A 201 -8.11 -6.19 -4.72
C LYS A 201 -8.69 -6.33 -3.31
N GLU A 202 -8.17 -7.26 -2.51
CA GLU A 202 -8.58 -7.43 -1.11
C GLU A 202 -8.21 -6.23 -0.26
N MET A 203 -7.11 -5.54 -0.55
CA MET A 203 -6.77 -4.29 0.12
C MET A 203 -7.78 -3.17 -0.18
N VAL A 204 -8.36 -3.11 -1.40
CA VAL A 204 -9.48 -2.19 -1.68
C VAL A 204 -10.70 -2.52 -0.81
N VAL A 205 -11.01 -3.81 -0.65
CA VAL A 205 -12.12 -4.27 0.21
C VAL A 205 -11.86 -3.87 1.66
N TYR A 206 -10.66 -4.13 2.16
CA TYR A 206 -10.21 -3.72 3.49
C TYR A 206 -10.37 -2.21 3.73
N ILE A 207 -9.89 -1.37 2.81
CA ILE A 207 -9.98 0.09 2.95
C ILE A 207 -11.44 0.54 2.96
N LYS A 208 -12.31 -0.04 2.10
CA LYS A 208 -13.75 0.29 2.11
C LYS A 208 -14.41 -0.04 3.43
N GLN A 209 -14.03 -1.15 4.05
CA GLN A 209 -14.61 -1.64 5.30
C GLN A 209 -14.14 -0.86 6.53
N TYR A 210 -12.85 -0.53 6.62
CA TYR A 210 -12.27 0.00 7.87
C TYR A 210 -11.82 1.46 7.78
N HIS A 211 -11.61 1.98 6.58
CA HIS A 211 -10.95 3.27 6.32
C HIS A 211 -11.63 4.06 5.19
N THR A 212 -12.96 4.03 5.15
CA THR A 212 -13.76 4.49 4.01
C THR A 212 -13.42 5.91 3.53
N THR A 213 -13.15 6.83 4.47
CA THR A 213 -12.84 8.24 4.18
C THR A 213 -11.40 8.64 4.50
N GLY A 214 -10.52 7.66 4.71
CA GLY A 214 -9.11 7.85 5.08
C GLY A 214 -8.70 6.98 6.26
N LEU A 215 -7.42 7.04 6.60
CA LEU A 215 -6.88 6.34 7.78
C LEU A 215 -7.67 6.73 9.03
N THR A 216 -8.14 5.73 9.77
CA THR A 216 -9.03 5.90 10.92
C THR A 216 -8.19 6.11 12.18
N TRP A 217 -8.29 7.29 12.76
CA TRP A 217 -7.64 7.65 14.02
C TRP A 217 -8.61 7.51 15.19
N ASN A 218 -8.10 7.23 16.38
CA ASN A 218 -8.90 7.17 17.60
C ASN A 218 -8.98 8.55 18.27
N PRO A 219 -10.15 9.24 18.25
CA PRO A 219 -10.27 10.57 18.84
C PRO A 219 -10.10 10.59 20.36
N LYS A 220 -10.26 9.44 21.02
CA LYS A 220 -10.07 9.25 22.47
C LYS A 220 -8.69 8.67 22.80
N GLY A 221 -7.83 8.50 21.79
CA GLY A 221 -6.49 7.96 21.94
C GLY A 221 -5.50 8.94 22.55
N GLY A 222 -4.28 8.46 22.77
CA GLY A 222 -3.14 9.31 23.15
C GLY A 222 -2.65 10.17 21.99
N VAL A 223 -1.58 10.95 22.20
CA VAL A 223 -0.91 11.68 21.11
C VAL A 223 -0.12 10.69 20.27
N ALA A 224 -0.32 10.72 18.95
CA ALA A 224 0.49 9.92 18.04
C ALA A 224 1.92 10.47 18.03
N SER A 225 2.88 9.67 18.48
CA SER A 225 4.29 10.03 18.47
C SER A 225 5.04 9.17 17.46
N ALA A 226 6.00 9.76 16.75
CA ALA A 226 6.93 9.06 15.87
C ALA A 226 7.84 8.06 16.61
N GLN A 227 7.79 8.01 17.95
CA GLN A 227 8.53 7.07 18.78
C GLN A 227 7.68 5.84 19.12
N ALA A 228 7.46 4.98 18.12
CA ALA A 228 7.00 3.61 18.34
C ALA A 228 7.87 2.63 17.54
N ALA A 229 9.18 2.66 17.81
CA ALA A 229 10.04 1.50 17.67
C ALA A 229 10.36 0.99 19.08
N PRO A 230 10.48 -0.33 19.35
CA PRO A 230 10.77 -0.83 20.68
C PRO A 230 12.15 -0.33 21.15
N VAL A 231 12.16 0.49 22.20
CA VAL A 231 13.38 1.09 22.76
C VAL A 231 13.89 0.20 23.90
N ALA A 232 15.05 -0.42 23.68
CA ALA A 232 15.87 -1.00 24.75
C ALA A 232 16.34 0.11 25.73
N PRO A 233 16.56 -0.20 27.02
CA PRO A 233 16.61 0.82 28.08
C PRO A 233 17.74 1.85 27.94
N LYS A 234 17.36 3.11 28.22
CA LYS A 234 18.15 4.35 28.23
C LYS A 234 19.36 4.31 29.18
N VAL A 235 20.47 4.92 28.73
CA VAL A 235 21.50 5.51 29.60
C VAL A 235 21.76 6.95 29.13
N GLU A 236 21.95 7.85 30.09
CA GLU A 236 21.91 9.31 29.95
C GLU A 236 23.23 9.95 29.46
N THR A 237 23.08 10.90 28.52
CA THR A 237 23.80 12.15 28.12
C THR A 237 25.23 12.47 28.62
N PRO A 238 26.04 13.26 27.86
CA PRO A 238 25.93 14.74 27.87
C PRO A 238 26.03 15.47 26.49
N LYS A 239 25.53 16.72 26.51
CA LYS A 239 25.40 17.76 25.45
C LYS A 239 26.71 18.15 24.73
N GLU A 240 26.60 18.48 23.43
CA GLU A 240 27.52 19.39 22.72
C GLU A 240 26.77 20.34 21.75
N GLU A 241 27.30 21.57 21.61
CA GLU A 241 26.75 22.73 20.90
C GLU A 241 26.99 22.72 19.36
N PRO A 242 26.22 23.50 18.57
CA PRO A 242 26.07 23.29 17.13
C PRO A 242 27.13 24.02 16.28
N LYS A 243 27.62 23.36 15.23
CA LYS A 243 28.32 24.00 14.10
C LYS A 243 27.41 24.07 12.86
N PRO A 244 27.53 25.13 12.03
CA PRO A 244 26.59 25.42 10.96
C PRO A 244 26.77 24.52 9.74
N VAL A 245 25.69 23.90 9.26
CA VAL A 245 25.67 23.09 8.03
C VAL A 245 25.09 23.90 6.87
N VAL A 246 25.87 23.97 5.79
CA VAL A 246 25.54 24.55 4.50
C VAL A 246 24.34 23.82 3.88
N LYS A 247 23.30 24.56 3.47
CA LYS A 247 22.10 24.01 2.82
C LYS A 247 22.44 23.52 1.41
N GLN A 248 22.52 22.21 1.23
CA GLN A 248 22.27 21.58 -0.07
C GLN A 248 20.86 21.01 -0.05
N GLN A 249 20.05 21.50 -0.98
CA GLN A 249 18.63 21.23 -1.09
C GLN A 249 18.45 19.89 -1.83
N GLN A 250 18.36 18.81 -1.07
CA GLN A 250 17.91 17.52 -1.59
C GLN A 250 16.38 17.59 -1.83
N PRO A 251 15.86 17.13 -2.98
CA PRO A 251 14.42 17.12 -3.22
C PRO A 251 13.74 16.22 -2.18
N ASN A 252 12.71 16.76 -1.51
CA ASN A 252 11.93 16.07 -0.48
C ASN A 252 10.75 15.32 -1.13
N PRO A 253 10.77 13.97 -1.18
CA PRO A 253 9.75 13.16 -1.85
C PRO A 253 8.45 13.01 -1.07
N ALA A 254 8.41 13.35 0.23
CA ALA A 254 7.16 13.42 1.00
C ALA A 254 6.21 14.50 0.44
N GLY A 255 6.78 15.55 -0.17
CA GLY A 255 6.02 16.57 -0.89
C GLY A 255 5.35 16.07 -2.17
N LEU A 256 5.90 15.04 -2.81
CA LEU A 256 5.40 14.54 -4.10
C LEU A 256 4.04 13.83 -3.94
N PHE A 257 3.87 13.05 -2.87
CA PHE A 257 2.59 12.43 -2.54
C PHE A 257 1.55 13.44 -2.02
N ALA A 258 1.99 14.51 -1.36
CA ALA A 258 1.13 15.63 -0.98
C ALA A 258 0.67 16.46 -2.20
N GLU A 259 1.46 16.51 -3.27
CA GLU A 259 1.09 17.14 -4.55
C GLU A 259 0.11 16.32 -5.38
N LEU A 260 0.19 14.98 -5.31
CA LEU A 260 -0.77 14.07 -5.94
C LEU A 260 -2.20 14.23 -5.39
N ASN A 261 -2.36 14.61 -4.12
CA ASN A 261 -3.67 14.88 -3.51
C ASN A 261 -4.29 16.23 -3.89
N LYS A 262 -3.63 17.06 -4.72
CA LYS A 262 -4.14 18.39 -5.11
C LYS A 262 -4.97 18.42 -6.41
N GLY A 263 -5.17 17.28 -7.08
CA GLY A 263 -5.97 17.23 -8.31
C GLY A 263 -5.52 18.24 -9.37
N THR A 264 -6.47 18.88 -10.08
CA THR A 264 -6.24 19.81 -11.20
C THR A 264 -5.40 21.07 -10.90
N ALA A 265 -4.87 21.23 -9.69
CA ALA A 265 -3.98 22.34 -9.32
C ALA A 265 -2.51 22.19 -9.80
N ILE A 266 -2.14 21.06 -10.42
CA ILE A 266 -0.78 20.82 -10.96
C ILE A 266 -0.44 21.76 -12.13
N SER A 267 -1.44 22.37 -12.78
CA SER A 267 -1.22 23.32 -13.89
C SER A 267 -0.69 24.69 -13.47
N GLY A 268 -0.66 25.01 -12.18
CA GLY A 268 -0.17 26.31 -11.67
C GLY A 268 1.35 26.38 -11.44
N GLY A 269 2.06 25.24 -11.41
CA GLY A 269 3.50 25.16 -11.11
C GLY A 269 4.41 25.08 -12.34
N LEU A 270 3.84 24.97 -13.54
CA LEU A 270 4.61 24.93 -14.78
C LEU A 270 5.02 26.36 -15.17
N LYS A 271 6.32 26.60 -15.32
CA LYS A 271 6.85 27.86 -15.85
C LYS A 271 6.15 28.16 -17.18
N HIS A 272 5.57 29.35 -17.29
CA HIS A 272 4.94 29.82 -18.52
C HIS A 272 6.00 29.86 -19.63
N VAL A 273 5.84 28.99 -20.64
CA VAL A 273 6.65 29.03 -21.85
C VAL A 273 6.21 30.27 -22.65
N THR A 274 7.02 31.33 -22.63
CA THR A 274 6.78 32.51 -23.48
C THR A 274 6.98 32.15 -24.95
N ALA A 275 6.36 32.92 -25.87
CA ALA A 275 6.33 32.59 -27.29
C ALA A 275 7.73 32.50 -27.94
N ASP A 276 8.73 33.09 -27.30
CA ASP A 276 10.14 33.17 -27.68
C ASP A 276 10.88 31.84 -27.40
N MET A 277 10.36 31.02 -26.48
CA MET A 277 10.89 29.69 -26.13
C MET A 277 10.34 28.57 -27.03
N LYS A 278 9.44 28.89 -27.96
CA LYS A 278 8.94 27.93 -28.94
C LYS A 278 9.92 27.85 -30.11
N THR A 279 10.38 26.65 -30.42
CA THR A 279 11.39 26.34 -31.48
C THR A 279 11.06 26.90 -32.87
N LYS A 280 9.79 27.27 -33.12
CA LYS A 280 9.34 27.92 -34.36
C LYS A 280 9.67 29.42 -34.46
N ASN A 281 10.03 30.07 -33.35
CA ASN A 281 10.25 31.52 -33.26
C ASN A 281 11.70 31.92 -32.89
N MET A 282 12.62 30.97 -32.72
CA MET A 282 14.04 31.28 -32.49
C MET A 282 14.66 31.91 -33.75
N LYS A 283 15.33 33.05 -33.57
CA LYS A 283 16.12 33.69 -34.64
C LYS A 283 17.30 32.79 -35.03
N PRO A 284 17.75 32.80 -36.30
CA PRO A 284 18.83 31.93 -36.77
C PRO A 284 20.16 32.08 -36.00
N GLU A 285 20.35 33.23 -35.35
CA GLU A 285 21.59 33.66 -34.70
C GLU A 285 21.85 32.93 -33.36
N ASP A 286 20.80 32.40 -32.72
CA ASP A 286 20.89 31.69 -31.42
C ASP A 286 21.06 30.18 -31.55
N LYS A 287 21.16 29.64 -32.78
CA LYS A 287 21.35 28.20 -33.03
C LYS A 287 22.82 27.75 -33.00
N LEU A 288 23.78 28.66 -32.83
CA LEU A 288 25.20 28.35 -32.98
C LEU A 288 25.97 28.12 -31.67
N ASN A 289 25.32 28.25 -30.50
CA ASN A 289 25.99 28.12 -29.20
C ASN A 289 25.35 27.08 -28.26
N GLN A 290 24.87 25.95 -28.79
CA GLN A 290 24.61 24.73 -28.01
C GLN A 290 25.26 23.52 -28.67
#